data_AF-A0A2N2GYC2-F1
#
_entry.id   AF-A0A2N2GYC2-F1
#
_cell.length_a   1.000
_cell.length_b   1.000
_cell.length_c   1.000
_cell.angle_alpha   90.00
_cell.angle_beta   90.00
_cell.angle_gamma   90.00
#
_symmetry.space_group_name_H-M   'P 1'
#
loop_
_entity.id
_entity.type
_entity.pdbx_description
1 polymer ?
#
loop_
_entity_poly.entity_id
_entity_poly.type
_entity_poly.pdbx_seq_one_letter_code
_entity_poly.pdbx_strand_id
1 'polypeptide(L)'
;MLRAIIICSVLAISLSAHAELILDPVHPDEPADYTYNERFSTRSSLESLNAIKSALESFRKLTEASAGKIPKKTLAKIGNTGWEMQNLGFPNHVGAVKGTLLKQEYLIKKLTYELAQSKAREVSKEDLSEAKKDCEKAEKQFQDYWDSFSVSD
;
A
#
# COMPACT_ATOMS: atom_id res chain seq x y z
N MET A 1 9.09 -55.69 -29.13
CA MET A 1 8.96 -54.35 -29.75
C MET A 1 7.82 -53.64 -29.01
N LEU A 2 8.16 -52.92 -27.94
CA LEU A 2 8.34 -51.47 -27.85
C LEU A 2 7.02 -50.71 -27.60
N ARG A 3 6.67 -50.63 -26.30
CA ARG A 3 6.04 -49.53 -25.56
C ARG A 3 4.94 -48.70 -26.25
N ALA A 4 3.68 -48.95 -25.86
CA ALA A 4 2.59 -47.99 -26.02
C ALA A 4 2.76 -46.83 -25.02
N ILE A 5 2.96 -45.62 -25.54
CA ILE A 5 3.11 -44.39 -24.76
C ILE A 5 1.71 -43.91 -24.37
N ILE A 6 1.42 -43.93 -23.07
CA ILE A 6 0.25 -43.25 -22.48
C ILE A 6 0.54 -41.75 -22.57
N ILE A 7 -0.21 -41.04 -23.42
CA ILE A 7 -0.17 -39.58 -23.51
C ILE A 7 -0.95 -39.05 -22.29
N CYS A 8 -0.20 -38.62 -21.27
CA CYS A 8 -0.73 -37.80 -20.19
C CYS A 8 -1.07 -36.41 -20.73
N SER A 9 -2.33 -36.21 -21.11
CA SER A 9 -2.89 -34.87 -21.29
C SER A 9 -3.12 -34.24 -19.93
N VAL A 10 -2.08 -33.62 -19.34
CA VAL A 10 -2.28 -32.71 -18.21
C VAL A 10 -2.81 -31.40 -18.79
N LEU A 11 -4.13 -31.32 -18.93
CA LEU A 11 -4.85 -30.05 -19.02
C LEU A 11 -4.65 -29.34 -17.68
N ALA A 12 -3.61 -28.51 -17.61
CA ALA A 12 -3.45 -27.54 -16.54
C ALA A 12 -4.52 -26.46 -16.73
N ILE A 13 -5.75 -26.76 -16.30
CA ILE A 13 -6.78 -25.76 -16.09
C ILE A 13 -6.32 -24.99 -14.86
N SER A 14 -5.73 -23.82 -15.07
CA SER A 14 -5.55 -22.82 -14.01
C SER A 14 -6.93 -22.26 -13.66
N LEU A 15 -7.73 -23.06 -12.94
CA LEU A 15 -8.91 -22.58 -12.25
C LEU A 15 -8.40 -21.60 -11.18
N SER A 16 -8.53 -20.29 -11.43
CA SER A 16 -8.48 -19.28 -10.38
C SER A 16 -9.68 -19.51 -9.46
N ALA A 17 -9.55 -20.46 -8.54
CA ALA A 17 -10.61 -20.89 -7.62
C ALA A 17 -10.74 -19.95 -6.41
N HIS A 18 -10.72 -18.64 -6.62
CA HIS A 18 -11.08 -17.68 -5.58
C HIS A 18 -12.30 -16.91 -6.09
N ALA A 19 -13.43 -17.10 -5.41
CA ALA A 19 -14.62 -16.30 -5.65
C ALA A 19 -14.27 -14.82 -5.48
N GLU A 20 -14.81 -13.98 -6.36
CA GLU A 20 -14.72 -12.54 -6.23
C GLU A 20 -15.23 -12.13 -4.84
N LEU A 21 -14.48 -11.28 -4.15
CA LEU A 21 -14.77 -10.90 -2.77
C LEU A 21 -16.09 -10.10 -2.75
N ILE A 22 -17.14 -10.68 -2.17
CA ILE A 22 -18.43 -9.98 -2.00
C ILE A 22 -18.31 -9.05 -0.80
N LEU A 23 -18.32 -7.74 -1.05
CA LEU A 23 -18.23 -6.70 -0.04
C LEU A 23 -19.56 -5.97 0.11
N ASP A 24 -20.04 -5.85 1.35
CA ASP A 24 -21.16 -4.97 1.67
C ASP A 24 -20.70 -3.50 1.69
N PRO A 25 -21.55 -2.55 1.26
CA PRO A 25 -21.28 -1.13 1.39
C PRO A 25 -20.98 -0.72 2.84
N VAL A 26 -19.91 0.05 3.04
CA VAL A 26 -19.56 0.61 4.37
C VAL A 26 -20.46 1.79 4.75
N HIS A 27 -21.16 2.39 3.79
CA HIS A 27 -22.09 3.51 3.96
C HIS A 27 -23.26 3.38 2.97
N PRO A 28 -24.51 3.71 3.35
CA PRO A 28 -25.67 3.55 2.46
C PRO A 28 -25.58 4.36 1.16
N ASP A 29 -24.90 5.51 1.19
CA ASP A 29 -24.75 6.39 0.02
C ASP A 29 -23.49 6.13 -0.81
N GLU A 30 -22.69 5.10 -0.48
CA GLU A 30 -21.44 4.81 -1.17
C GLU A 30 -21.33 3.31 -1.51
N PRO A 31 -21.28 2.92 -2.80
CA PRO A 31 -21.16 1.52 -3.17
C PRO A 31 -19.80 0.94 -2.73
N ALA A 32 -19.77 -0.36 -2.41
CA ALA A 32 -18.55 -1.03 -1.97
C ALA A 32 -17.39 -0.90 -2.96
N ASP A 33 -17.69 -0.94 -4.27
CA ASP A 33 -16.70 -0.76 -5.34
C ASP A 33 -15.99 0.58 -5.28
N TYR A 34 -16.68 1.65 -4.87
CA TYR A 34 -16.04 2.96 -4.72
C TYR A 34 -15.07 2.95 -3.54
N THR A 35 -15.46 2.41 -2.39
CA THR A 35 -14.56 2.27 -1.25
C THR A 35 -13.32 1.44 -1.62
N TYR A 36 -13.54 0.31 -2.29
CA TYR A 36 -12.47 -0.61 -2.67
C TYR A 36 -11.52 -0.01 -3.73
N ASN A 37 -12.05 0.53 -4.83
CA ASN A 37 -11.24 0.99 -5.96
C ASN A 37 -10.71 2.41 -5.77
N GLU A 38 -11.46 3.30 -5.12
CA GLU A 38 -11.06 4.71 -4.95
C GLU A 38 -10.43 4.96 -3.59
N ARG A 39 -11.17 4.72 -2.48
CA ARG A 39 -10.67 5.06 -1.13
C ARG A 39 -9.45 4.23 -0.73
N PHE A 40 -9.46 2.93 -1.04
CA PHE A 40 -8.35 2.02 -0.75
C PHE A 40 -7.31 1.95 -1.88
N SER A 41 -7.42 2.80 -2.90
CA SER A 41 -6.34 2.95 -3.87
C SER A 41 -5.05 3.42 -3.18
N THR A 42 -3.90 3.03 -3.73
CA THR A 42 -2.60 3.51 -3.25
C THR A 42 -2.53 5.04 -3.25
N ARG A 43 -3.08 5.69 -4.29
CA ARG A 43 -3.10 7.16 -4.40
C ARG A 43 -3.86 7.80 -3.23
N SER A 44 -5.12 7.42 -3.03
CA SER A 44 -5.95 7.99 -1.96
C SER A 44 -5.44 7.63 -0.56
N SER A 45 -4.84 6.45 -0.41
CA SER A 45 -4.20 6.02 0.84
C SER A 45 -2.98 6.89 1.16
N LEU A 46 -2.14 7.21 0.17
CA LEU A 46 -0.99 8.11 0.34
C LEU A 46 -1.41 9.56 0.61
N GLU A 47 -2.47 10.05 -0.06
CA GLU A 47 -3.07 11.37 0.22
C GLU A 47 -3.57 11.45 1.66
N SER A 48 -4.29 10.42 2.12
CA SER A 48 -4.78 10.32 3.49
C SER A 48 -3.64 10.24 4.52
N LEU A 49 -2.59 9.48 4.21
CA LEU A 49 -1.40 9.38 5.07
C LEU A 49 -0.68 10.73 5.20
N ASN A 50 -0.63 11.53 4.12
CA ASN A 50 -0.08 12.88 4.18
C ASN A 50 -0.93 13.81 5.08
N ALA A 51 -2.26 13.69 5.03
CA ALA A 51 -3.13 14.43 5.93
C ALA A 51 -2.92 14.02 7.40
N ILE A 52 -2.79 12.72 7.68
CA ILE A 52 -2.47 12.20 9.02
C ILE A 52 -1.11 12.74 9.49
N LYS A 53 -0.08 12.68 8.63
CA LYS A 53 1.24 13.25 8.94
C LYS A 53 1.14 14.73 9.33
N SER A 54 0.41 15.53 8.55
CA SER A 54 0.20 16.95 8.82
C SER A 54 -0.53 17.21 10.15
N ALA A 55 -1.52 16.37 10.47
CA ALA A 55 -2.21 16.44 11.76
C ALA A 55 -1.26 16.11 12.93
N LEU A 56 -0.42 15.09 12.81
CA LEU A 56 0.57 14.72 13.83
C LEU A 56 1.62 15.82 14.02
N GLU A 57 2.09 16.44 12.94
CA GLU A 57 2.98 17.61 13.01
C GLU A 57 2.31 18.80 13.70
N SER A 58 1.02 19.05 13.43
CA SER A 58 0.25 20.10 14.10
C SER A 58 0.08 19.81 15.59
N PHE A 59 -0.18 18.54 15.95
CA PHE A 59 -0.25 18.11 17.33
C PHE A 59 1.09 18.26 18.07
N ARG A 60 2.23 18.01 17.39
CA ARG A 60 3.57 18.29 17.93
C ARG A 60 3.76 19.76 18.24
N LYS A 61 3.46 20.64 17.28
CA LYS A 61 3.55 22.10 17.47
C LYS A 61 2.66 22.58 18.61
N LEU A 62 1.45 22.02 18.74
CA LEU A 62 0.54 22.33 19.84
C LEU A 62 1.09 21.85 21.20
N THR A 63 1.69 20.66 21.24
CA THR A 63 2.34 20.12 22.44
C THR A 63 3.50 21.02 22.88
N GLU A 64 4.32 21.47 21.94
CA GLU A 64 5.41 22.43 22.20
C GLU A 64 4.87 23.79 22.70
N ALA A 65 3.85 24.35 22.03
CA ALA A 65 3.26 25.65 22.38
C ALA A 65 2.52 25.65 23.74
N SER A 66 2.13 24.47 24.21
CA SER A 66 1.46 24.25 25.50
C SER A 66 2.42 23.82 26.62
N ALA A 67 3.72 23.69 26.33
CA ALA A 67 4.73 23.33 27.32
C ALA A 67 4.71 24.30 28.51
N GLY A 68 4.68 23.73 29.73
CA GLY A 68 4.60 24.49 30.98
C GLY A 68 3.21 25.08 31.30
N LYS A 69 2.25 25.07 30.37
CA LYS A 69 0.89 25.58 30.59
C LYS A 69 -0.08 24.49 31.05
N ILE A 70 0.20 23.23 30.72
CA ILE A 70 -0.62 22.08 31.08
C ILE A 70 0.14 21.25 32.14
N PRO A 71 -0.49 20.88 33.27
CA PRO A 71 0.13 20.02 34.27
C PRO A 71 0.60 18.68 33.67
N LYS A 72 1.80 18.21 34.05
CA LYS A 72 2.38 16.96 33.52
C LYS A 72 1.46 15.75 33.65
N LYS A 73 0.72 15.63 34.76
CA LYS A 73 -0.27 14.55 34.96
C LYS A 73 -1.42 14.60 33.95
N THR A 74 -1.82 15.80 33.54
CA THR A 74 -2.86 16.00 32.52
C THR A 74 -2.31 15.68 31.14
N LEU A 75 -1.10 16.13 30.79
CA LEU A 75 -0.43 15.76 29.53
C LEU A 75 -0.26 14.23 29.39
N ALA A 76 0.15 13.55 30.46
CA ALA A 76 0.27 12.09 30.45
C ALA A 76 -1.07 11.38 30.16
N LYS A 77 -2.21 11.96 30.60
CA LYS A 77 -3.54 11.41 30.30
C LYS A 77 -4.01 11.70 28.87
N ILE A 78 -3.59 12.82 28.28
CA ILE A 78 -3.85 13.13 26.87
C ILE A 78 -3.14 12.09 25.99
N GLY A 79 -1.94 11.66 26.40
CA GLY A 79 -1.18 10.63 25.70
C GLY A 79 -0.47 11.17 24.46
N ASN A 80 0.51 10.42 23.97
CA ASN A 80 1.33 10.77 22.80
C ASN A 80 2.02 12.15 22.85
N THR A 81 2.10 12.82 24.01
CA THR A 81 2.76 14.13 24.17
C THR A 81 4.23 14.01 24.58
N GLY A 82 4.74 12.79 24.78
CA GLY A 82 6.13 12.54 25.16
C GLY A 82 7.08 12.79 24.00
N TRP A 83 8.31 13.21 24.31
CA TRP A 83 9.33 13.54 23.30
C TRP A 83 9.58 12.37 22.33
N GLU A 84 9.72 11.16 22.85
CA GLU A 84 9.94 9.93 22.07
C GLU A 84 8.82 9.70 21.05
N MET A 85 7.56 9.74 21.49
CA MET A 85 6.42 9.55 20.58
C MET A 85 6.34 10.66 19.52
N GLN A 86 6.57 11.91 19.92
CA GLN A 86 6.42 13.08 19.07
C GLN A 86 7.50 13.18 17.99
N ASN A 87 8.74 12.78 18.31
CA ASN A 87 9.89 12.96 17.43
C ASN A 87 10.37 11.66 16.77
N LEU A 88 10.16 10.52 17.42
CA LEU A 88 10.55 9.20 16.89
C LEU A 88 9.33 8.43 16.42
N GLY A 89 8.34 8.27 17.31
CA GLY A 89 7.15 7.46 17.05
C GLY A 89 6.36 7.93 15.83
N PHE A 90 5.92 9.19 15.80
CA PHE A 90 5.11 9.69 14.69
C PHE A 90 5.82 9.61 13.32
N PRO A 91 7.07 10.10 13.15
CA PRO A 91 7.75 9.96 11.86
C PRO A 91 7.96 8.50 11.46
N ASN A 92 8.37 7.64 12.40
CA ASN A 92 8.63 6.23 12.12
C ASN A 92 7.36 5.48 11.72
N HIS A 93 6.23 5.69 12.40
CA HIS A 93 4.96 5.04 12.06
C HIS A 93 4.44 5.51 10.70
N VAL A 94 4.43 6.82 10.44
CA VAL A 94 4.01 7.36 9.15
C VAL A 94 4.91 6.81 8.03
N GLY A 95 6.22 6.77 8.27
CA GLY A 95 7.18 6.24 7.31
C GLY A 95 6.98 4.75 7.02
N ALA A 96 6.83 3.92 8.06
CA ALA A 96 6.58 2.49 7.91
C ALA A 96 5.31 2.18 7.11
N VAL A 97 4.22 2.93 7.36
CA VAL A 97 2.97 2.78 6.59
C VAL A 97 3.18 3.21 5.14
N LYS A 98 3.84 4.34 4.89
CA LYS A 98 4.13 4.80 3.52
C LYS A 98 4.95 3.77 2.74
N GLY A 99 6.01 3.25 3.35
CA GLY A 99 6.85 2.22 2.75
C GLY A 99 6.06 0.94 2.45
N THR A 100 5.14 0.56 3.33
CA THR A 100 4.26 -0.60 3.12
C THR A 100 3.35 -0.40 1.90
N LEU A 101 2.70 0.74 1.78
CA LEU A 101 1.82 1.06 0.65
C LEU A 101 2.59 1.04 -0.69
N LEU A 102 3.76 1.68 -0.74
CA LEU A 102 4.59 1.72 -1.95
C LEU A 102 5.13 0.33 -2.33
N LYS A 103 5.53 -0.47 -1.34
CA LYS A 103 5.95 -1.86 -1.55
C LYS A 103 4.82 -2.70 -2.14
N GLN A 104 3.61 -2.58 -1.60
CA GLN A 104 2.45 -3.32 -2.09
C GLN A 104 2.11 -2.93 -3.53
N GLU A 105 2.09 -1.62 -3.84
CA GLU A 105 1.89 -1.13 -5.21
C GLU A 105 2.91 -1.72 -6.19
N TYR A 106 4.21 -1.65 -5.85
CA TYR A 106 5.27 -2.25 -6.67
C TYR A 106 5.03 -3.74 -6.91
N LEU A 107 4.76 -4.51 -5.86
CA LEU A 107 4.53 -5.95 -6.00
C LEU A 107 3.30 -6.27 -6.86
N ILE A 108 2.21 -5.52 -6.70
CA ILE A 108 1.01 -5.68 -7.53
C ILE A 108 1.33 -5.39 -8.99
N LYS A 109 1.99 -4.26 -9.30
CA LYS A 109 2.34 -3.90 -10.68
C LYS A 109 3.33 -4.86 -11.31
N LYS A 110 4.29 -5.36 -10.54
CA LYS A 110 5.23 -6.41 -10.97
C LYS A 110 4.50 -7.69 -11.36
N LEU A 111 3.61 -8.17 -10.49
CA LEU A 111 2.83 -9.38 -10.77
C LEU A 111 1.89 -9.21 -11.97
N THR A 112 1.29 -8.03 -12.13
CA THR A 112 0.47 -7.70 -13.31
C THR A 112 1.29 -7.75 -14.60
N TYR A 113 2.51 -7.22 -14.59
CA TYR A 113 3.40 -7.29 -15.75
C TYR A 113 3.87 -8.72 -16.04
N GLU A 114 4.29 -9.47 -15.02
CA GLU A 114 4.68 -10.88 -15.16
C GLU A 114 3.52 -11.75 -15.70
N LEU A 115 2.30 -11.49 -15.23
CA LEU A 115 1.10 -12.13 -15.75
C LEU A 115 0.87 -11.79 -17.23
N ALA A 116 0.97 -10.52 -17.61
CA ALA A 116 0.84 -10.09 -19.00
C ALA A 116 1.90 -10.74 -19.90
N GLN A 117 3.15 -10.88 -19.43
CA GLN A 117 4.19 -11.62 -20.16
C GLN A 117 3.84 -13.10 -20.34
N SER A 118 3.34 -13.75 -19.29
CA SER A 118 2.96 -15.17 -19.37
C SER A 118 1.80 -15.41 -20.36
N LYS A 119 0.94 -14.40 -20.54
CA LYS A 119 -0.20 -14.40 -21.45
C LYS A 119 0.06 -13.62 -22.73
N ALA A 120 1.31 -13.44 -23.16
CA ALA A 120 1.68 -12.58 -24.29
C ALA A 120 1.03 -12.95 -25.64
N ARG A 121 0.43 -14.14 -25.77
CA ARG A 121 -0.37 -14.55 -26.95
C ARG A 121 -1.84 -14.11 -26.89
N GLU A 122 -2.32 -13.74 -25.70
CA GLU A 122 -3.71 -13.38 -25.38
C GLU A 122 -3.87 -11.88 -25.07
N VAL A 123 -2.76 -11.20 -24.76
CA VAL A 123 -2.72 -9.78 -24.37
C VAL A 123 -2.19 -8.94 -25.53
N SER A 124 -2.73 -7.74 -25.73
CA SER A 124 -2.23 -6.83 -26.77
C SER A 124 -0.81 -6.36 -26.48
N LYS A 125 -0.08 -5.92 -27.51
CA LYS A 125 1.27 -5.36 -27.31
C LYS A 125 1.21 -4.06 -26.52
N GLU A 126 0.12 -3.33 -26.68
CA GLU A 126 -0.20 -2.09 -25.99
C GLU A 126 -0.37 -2.33 -24.49
N ASP A 127 -1.21 -3.29 -24.10
CA ASP A 127 -1.43 -3.64 -22.69
C ASP A 127 -0.15 -4.16 -22.01
N LEU A 128 0.64 -4.97 -22.72
CA LEU A 128 1.94 -5.44 -22.21
C LEU A 128 2.92 -4.28 -21.98
N SER A 129 2.93 -3.31 -22.89
CA SER A 129 3.76 -2.10 -22.80
C SER A 129 3.31 -1.19 -21.66
N GLU A 130 1.99 -1.05 -21.45
CA GLU A 130 1.43 -0.29 -20.34
C GLU A 130 1.77 -0.94 -18.98
N ALA A 131 1.52 -2.25 -18.83
CA ALA A 131 1.86 -2.98 -17.62
C ALA A 131 3.35 -2.88 -17.27
N LYS A 132 4.22 -2.90 -18.28
CA LYS A 132 5.66 -2.68 -18.11
C LYS A 132 5.95 -1.28 -17.54
N LYS A 133 5.41 -0.23 -18.15
CA LYS A 133 5.62 1.16 -17.71
C LYS A 133 5.13 1.38 -16.28
N ASP A 134 3.97 0.81 -15.95
CA ASP A 134 3.40 0.86 -14.61
C ASP A 134 4.31 0.18 -13.58
N CYS A 135 4.84 -1.00 -13.91
CA CYS A 135 5.82 -1.71 -13.08
C CYS A 135 7.09 -0.87 -12.87
N GLU A 136 7.70 -0.34 -13.94
CA GLU A 136 8.92 0.47 -13.86
C GLU A 136 8.70 1.74 -13.02
N LYS A 137 7.52 2.38 -13.16
CA LYS A 137 7.16 3.55 -12.36
C LYS A 137 7.01 3.21 -10.88
N ALA A 138 6.30 2.13 -10.55
CA ALA A 138 6.08 1.71 -9.17
C ALA A 138 7.39 1.26 -8.50
N GLU A 139 8.26 0.57 -9.25
CA GLU A 139 9.61 0.19 -8.82
C GLU A 139 10.43 1.42 -8.48
N LYS A 140 10.49 2.40 -9.39
CA LYS A 140 11.22 3.64 -9.14
C LYS A 140 10.68 4.38 -7.90
N GLN A 141 9.37 4.51 -7.77
CA GLN A 141 8.75 5.18 -6.63
C GLN A 141 9.09 4.48 -5.30
N PHE A 142 9.06 3.15 -5.27
CA PHE A 142 9.44 2.39 -4.08
C PHE A 142 10.94 2.53 -3.79
N GLN A 143 11.81 2.43 -4.80
CA GLN A 143 13.25 2.57 -4.65
C GLN A 143 13.64 3.97 -4.14
N ASP A 144 13.09 5.03 -4.74
CA ASP A 144 13.30 6.41 -4.30
C ASP A 144 12.91 6.60 -2.83
N TYR A 145 11.80 5.96 -2.41
CA TYR A 145 11.38 6.00 -1.02
C TYR A 145 12.29 5.18 -0.10
N TRP A 146 12.69 3.98 -0.52
CA TRP A 146 13.60 3.12 0.23
C TRP A 146 14.94 3.82 0.50
N ASP A 147 15.50 4.46 -0.52
CA ASP A 147 16.79 5.16 -0.43
C ASP A 147 16.73 6.41 0.45
N SER A 148 15.55 7.01 0.60
CA SER A 148 15.33 8.18 1.45
C SER A 148 14.79 7.83 2.85
N PHE A 149 14.37 6.59 3.07
CA PHE A 149 13.78 6.17 4.34
C PHE A 149 14.87 6.04 5.41
N SER A 150 14.65 6.72 6.53
CA SER A 150 15.44 6.58 7.74
C SER A 150 14.53 6.40 8.94
N VAL A 151 15.04 5.66 9.93
CA VAL A 151 14.40 5.54 11.24
C VAL A 151 14.97 6.66 12.10
N SER A 152 14.10 7.45 12.69
CA SER A 152 14.49 8.43 13.71
C SER A 152 14.83 7.68 15.00
N ASP A 153 16.01 7.95 15.56
CA ASP A 153 16.54 7.42 16.82
C ASP A 153 16.78 8.51 17.88
#